data_AF-A0A1L5L3C9-F1
#
_entry.id   AF-A0A1L5L3C9-F1
#
_cell.length_a   1.000
_cell.length_b   1.000
_cell.length_c   1.000
_cell.angle_alpha   90.00
_cell.angle_beta   90.00
_cell.angle_gamma   90.00
#
_symmetry.space_group_name_H-M   'P 1'
#
loop_
_entity.id
_entity.type
_entity.pdbx_description
1 polymer ?
#
loop_
_entity_poly.entity_id
_entity_poly.type
_entity_poly.pdbx_seq_one_letter_code
_entity_poly.pdbx_strand_id
1 'polypeptide(L)' 'MDKETLLTVGIDLGTSTTQLILSELTVENFASAFTVPRIEISDKKVIYRSDIIFTPLIN' A
#
# COMPACT_ATOMS: atom_id res chain seq x y z
N MET A 1 -10.77 -18.12 6.74
CA MET A 1 -10.69 -16.66 6.57
C MET A 1 -9.55 -16.44 5.60
N ASP A 2 -9.87 -15.94 4.41
CA ASP A 2 -8.86 -15.73 3.38
C ASP A 2 -8.08 -14.46 3.71
N LYS A 3 -6.77 -14.63 3.88
CA LYS A 3 -5.81 -13.59 4.22
C LYS A 3 -4.75 -13.59 3.14
N GLU A 4 -4.65 -12.47 2.43
CA GLU A 4 -3.69 -12.30 1.34
C GLU A 4 -2.73 -11.16 1.69
N THR A 5 -1.44 -11.38 1.53
CA THR A 5 -0.42 -10.35 1.71
C THR A 5 0.10 -9.91 0.34
N LEU A 6 0.00 -8.62 0.07
CA LEU A 6 0.39 -7.98 -1.18
C LEU A 6 1.64 -7.14 -0.95
N LEU A 7 2.65 -7.31 -1.82
CA LEU A 7 3.77 -6.37 -1.89
C LEU A 7 3.33 -5.15 -2.72
N THR A 8 3.45 -3.96 -2.15
CA THR A 8 2.88 -2.74 -2.70
C THR A 8 3.90 -1.61 -2.75
N VAL A 9 3.69 -0.66 -3.67
CA VAL A 9 4.38 0.62 -3.71
C VAL A 9 3.35 1.75 -3.64
N GLY A 10 3.56 2.68 -2.73
CA GLY A 10 2.88 3.98 -2.70
C GLY A 10 3.81 5.04 -3.27
N ILE A 11 3.35 5.80 -4.26
CA ILE A 11 4.08 6.92 -4.86
C ILE A 11 3.28 8.18 -4.59
N ASP A 12 3.89 9.13 -3.89
CA ASP A 12 3.36 10.47 -3.69
C ASP A 12 4.13 11.45 -4.58
N LEU A 13 3.41 12.10 -5.51
CA LEU A 13 3.99 12.98 -6.53
C LEU A 13 3.35 14.36 -6.40
N GLY A 14 4.04 15.26 -5.71
CA GLY A 14 3.70 16.68 -5.65
C GLY A 14 4.40 17.49 -6.73
N THR A 15 4.13 18.79 -6.79
CA THR A 15 4.79 19.71 -7.74
C THR A 15 6.28 19.88 -7.45
N SER A 16 6.68 19.82 -6.18
CA SER A 16 8.07 20.05 -5.75
C SER A 16 8.75 18.81 -5.20
N THR A 17 7.99 17.81 -4.76
CA THR A 17 8.56 16.65 -4.07
C THR A 17 7.89 15.34 -4.47
N THR A 18 8.69 14.30 -4.65
CA THR A 18 8.27 12.92 -4.84
C THR A 18 8.74 12.07 -3.66
N GLN A 19 7.90 11.17 -3.17
CA GLN A 19 8.24 10.17 -2.18
C GLN A 19 7.71 8.80 -2.60
N LEU A 20 8.43 7.74 -2.23
CA LEU A 20 7.94 6.37 -2.40
C LEU A 20 7.99 5.58 -1.08
N ILE A 21 7.04 4.66 -0.94
CA ILE A 21 6.96 3.73 0.18
C ILE A 21 6.75 2.33 -0.38
N LEU A 22 7.57 1.37 0.01
CA LEU A 22 7.31 -0.04 -0.22
C LEU A 22 6.68 -0.62 1.04
N SER A 23 5.58 -1.36 0.89
CA SER A 23 4.90 -1.99 2.02
C SER A 23 4.29 -3.33 1.70
N GLU A 24 4.19 -4.19 2.70
CA GLU A 24 3.27 -5.32 2.71
C GLU A 24 1.91 -4.83 3.19
N LEU A 25 0.86 -5.02 2.38
CA LEU A 25 -0.52 -4.82 2.81
C LEU A 25 -1.16 -6.19 2.98
N THR A 26 -1.75 -6.43 4.13
CA THR A 26 -2.58 -7.61 4.35
C THR A 26 -4.02 -7.25 4.10
N VAL A 27 -4.67 -8.02 3.24
CA VAL A 27 -6.07 -7.90 2.89
C VAL A 27 -6.81 -9.13 3.40
N GLU A 28 -7.93 -8.91 4.10
CA GLU A 28 -8.76 -9.97 4.65
C GLU A 28 -10.22 -9.80 4.23
N ASN A 29 -10.87 -10.92 3.88
CA ASN A 29 -12.31 -10.95 3.64
C ASN A 29 -13.04 -11.38 4.91
N PHE A 30 -13.77 -10.44 5.51
CA PHE A 30 -14.54 -10.66 6.74
C PHE A 30 -15.96 -11.17 6.50
N ALA A 31 -16.38 -11.35 5.24
CA ALA A 31 -17.69 -11.90 4.94
C ALA A 31 -17.76 -13.39 5.25
N SER A 32 -18.86 -13.81 5.88
CA SER A 32 -19.23 -15.23 5.87
C SER A 32 -19.63 -15.64 4.45
N ALA A 33 -19.59 -16.94 4.14
CA ALA A 33 -19.80 -17.48 2.79
C ALA A 33 -21.11 -17.07 2.10
N PHE A 34 -22.10 -16.55 2.83
CA PHE A 34 -23.41 -16.14 2.33
C PHE A 34 -23.70 -14.63 2.45
N THR A 35 -22.69 -13.83 2.79
CA THR A 35 -22.79 -12.37 2.95
C THR A 35 -22.02 -11.65 1.86
N VAL A 36 -22.37 -10.39 1.61
CA VAL A 36 -21.63 -9.51 0.71
C VAL A 36 -20.16 -9.46 1.14
N PRO A 37 -19.19 -9.70 0.23
CA PRO A 37 -17.77 -9.64 0.52
C PRO A 37 -17.38 -8.33 1.20
N ARG A 38 -16.63 -8.42 2.30
CA ARG A 38 -16.12 -7.27 3.04
C ARG A 38 -14.61 -7.38 3.10
N ILE A 39 -13.98 -6.84 2.07
CA ILE A 39 -12.53 -6.81 1.92
C ILE A 39 -11.99 -5.58 2.65
N GLU A 40 -11.11 -5.79 3.62
CA GLU A 40 -10.46 -4.72 4.36
C GLU A 40 -8.94 -4.93 4.42
N ILE A 41 -8.20 -3.83 4.47
CA ILE A 41 -6.76 -3.87 4.79
C ILE A 41 -6.65 -4.07 6.30
N SER A 42 -6.33 -5.28 6.73
CA SER A 42 -6.22 -5.65 8.14
C SER A 42 -4.87 -5.26 8.75
N ASP A 43 -3.82 -5.18 7.93
CA ASP A 43 -2.48 -4.81 8.38
C ASP A 43 -1.66 -4.11 7.28
N LYS A 44 -0.71 -3.28 7.71
CA LYS A 44 0.25 -2.60 6.84
C LYS A 44 1.62 -2.58 7.50
N LYS A 45 2.60 -3.16 6.81
CA LYS A 45 4.01 -3.13 7.21
C LYS A 45 4.86 -2.40 6.19
N VAL A 46 5.45 -1.27 6.60
CA VAL A 46 6.38 -0.51 5.76
C VAL A 46 7.72 -1.26 5.72
N ILE A 47 8.19 -1.57 4.51
CA ILE A 47 9.48 -2.23 4.26
C ILE A 47 10.55 -1.18 3.99
N TYR A 48 10.19 -0.13 3.24
CA TYR A 48 11.10 0.92 2.85
C TYR A 48 10.34 2.23 2.66
N ARG A 49 11.01 3.33 2.99
CA ARG A 49 10.57 4.69 2.69
C ARG A 49 11.75 5.41 2.07
N SER A 50 11.56 6.01 0.89
CA SER A 50 12.61 6.83 0.30
C SER A 50 12.82 8.12 1.07
N ASP A 51 13.95 8.76 0.82
CA ASP A 51 14.08 10.18 1.08
C ASP A 51 13.06 10.99 0.25
N ILE A 52 12.89 12.26 0.62
CA ILE A 52 12.14 13.22 -0.17
C ILE A 52 13.01 13.65 -1.35
N ILE A 53 12.53 13.40 -2.57
CA ILE A 53 13.23 13.73 -3.81
C ILE A 53 12.57 14.95 -4.44
N PHE A 54 13.32 15.85 -5.08
CA PHE A 54 12.73 16.98 -5.80
C PHE A 54 11.97 16.51 -7.06
N THR A 55 10.87 17.16 -7.38
CA THR A 55 10.10 16.94 -8.61
C THR A 55 10.38 18.07 -9.60
N PRO A 56 10.66 17.81 -10.89
CA PRO A 56 10.61 16.50 -11.56
C PRO A 56 11.77 15.58 -11.17
N LEU A 57 11.50 14.27 -11.20
CA LEU A 57 12.54 13.26 -11.11
C LEU A 57 13.45 13.40 -12.33
N ILE A 58 14.75 13.52 -12.09
CA ILE A 58 15.79 13.63 -13.12
C ILE A 58 16.58 12.32 -13.18
N ASN A 59 16.99 11.92 -14.39
CA ASN A 59 17.78 10.71 -14.65
C ASN A 59 19.27 10.98 -14.51
#